data_AF-A0A832UYV2-F1
#
_entry.id   AF-A0A832UYV2-F1
#
_cell.length_a   1.000
_cell.length_b   1.000
_cell.length_c   1.000
_cell.angle_alpha   90.00
_cell.angle_beta   90.00
_cell.angle_gamma   90.00
#
_symmetry.space_group_name_H-M   'P 1'
#
loop_
_entity.id
_entity.type
_entity.pdbx_description
1 polymer ?
#
loop_
_entity_poly.entity_id
_entity_poly.type
_entity_poly.pdbx_seq_one_letter_code
_entity_poly.pdbx_strand_id
1 'polypeptide(L)'
;HLWLGLCLALAPAGAWLAIEADTYGWAAFNGLHDGYSDMLWYPEIFWISLGVAFWITAFDINYARLDIENDREQGIHSFPAHFGIKATRNMSIILTVAWILCFYQSGIHNPSDVNSDYYPYWIYVTLLMGIANIIVMTVKANTAHDSENDMRDYQTILFRTSMLTGWILLLSLSVKL
;
A
#
# COMPACT_ATOMS: atom_id res chain seq x y z
N HIS A 1 -10.84 -1.43 -8.81
CA HIS A 1 -9.54 -1.60 -8.14
C HIS A 1 -8.89 -0.28 -7.73
N LEU A 2 -8.45 0.58 -8.67
CA LEU A 2 -7.80 1.87 -8.29
C LEU A 2 -8.67 2.79 -7.44
N TRP A 3 -9.99 2.81 -7.65
CA TRP A 3 -10.92 3.57 -6.82
C TRP A 3 -10.91 3.12 -5.35
N LEU A 4 -10.87 1.80 -5.11
CA LEU A 4 -10.82 1.25 -3.76
C LEU A 4 -9.51 1.62 -3.06
N GLY A 5 -8.39 1.51 -3.79
CA GLY A 5 -7.08 1.95 -3.31
C GLY A 5 -7.06 3.44 -2.96
N LEU A 6 -7.64 4.29 -3.81
CA LEU A 6 -7.75 5.73 -3.56
C LEU A 6 -8.59 6.03 -2.32
N CYS A 7 -9.75 5.39 -2.15
CA CYS A 7 -10.59 5.58 -0.97
C CYS A 7 -9.86 5.19 0.32
N LEU A 8 -9.06 4.13 0.31
CA LEU A 8 -8.33 3.66 1.49
C LEU A 8 -7.06 4.49 1.77
N ALA A 9 -6.46 5.11 0.76
CA ALA A 9 -5.39 6.09 0.95
C ALA A 9 -5.85 7.36 1.67
N LEU A 10 -7.15 7.66 1.69
CA LEU A 10 -7.69 8.78 2.47
C LEU A 10 -7.63 8.53 3.97
N ALA A 11 -7.49 7.28 4.43
CA ALA A 11 -7.41 6.98 5.86
C ALA A 11 -6.16 7.60 6.52
N PRO A 12 -4.92 7.36 6.07
CA PRO A 12 -3.74 8.03 6.63
C PRO A 12 -3.77 9.54 6.44
N ALA A 13 -4.20 10.03 5.26
CA ALA A 13 -4.32 11.46 4.99
C ALA A 13 -5.32 12.16 5.94
N GLY A 14 -6.46 11.53 6.19
CA GLY A 14 -7.50 12.04 7.08
C GLY A 14 -7.08 12.02 8.55
N ALA A 15 -6.38 10.97 9.00
CA ALA A 15 -5.83 10.89 10.34
C ALA A 15 -4.82 12.00 10.61
N TRP A 16 -3.91 12.25 9.67
CA TRP A 16 -2.96 13.35 9.74
C TRP A 16 -3.66 14.72 9.75
N LEU A 17 -4.59 14.94 8.81
CA LEU A 17 -5.32 16.20 8.73
C LEU A 17 -6.09 16.50 10.02
N ALA A 18 -6.67 15.49 10.67
CA ALA A 18 -7.37 15.66 11.94
C ALA A 18 -6.46 16.14 13.08
N ILE A 19 -5.18 15.76 13.07
CA ILE A 19 -4.18 16.19 14.07
C ILE A 19 -3.67 17.59 13.73
N GLU A 20 -3.28 17.83 12.48
CA GLU A 20 -2.65 19.09 12.08
C GLU A 20 -3.64 20.24 11.95
N ALA A 21 -4.90 19.98 11.57
CA ALA A 21 -5.91 21.03 11.45
C ALA A 21 -6.26 21.67 12.79
N ASP A 22 -6.06 20.97 13.91
CA ASP A 22 -6.22 21.55 15.25
C ASP A 22 -5.19 22.66 15.53
N THR A 23 -3.97 22.48 15.01
CA THR A 23 -2.84 23.41 15.22
C THR A 23 -2.80 24.51 14.15
N TYR A 24 -2.91 24.13 12.87
CA TYR A 24 -2.66 25.00 11.72
C TYR A 24 -3.93 25.42 10.97
N GLY A 25 -5.10 24.85 11.29
CA GLY A 25 -6.36 25.16 10.62
C GLY A 25 -6.29 24.97 9.10
N TRP A 26 -6.76 25.96 8.34
CA TRP A 26 -6.72 25.95 6.87
C TRP A 26 -5.29 25.97 6.28
N ALA A 27 -4.28 26.38 7.07
CA ALA A 27 -2.90 26.36 6.62
C ALA A 27 -2.35 24.93 6.47
N ALA A 28 -2.89 23.94 7.21
CA ALA A 28 -2.54 22.53 7.06
C ALA A 28 -2.72 22.02 5.61
N PHE A 29 -3.72 22.54 4.90
CA PHE A 29 -4.04 22.13 3.54
C PHE A 29 -3.27 22.94 2.48
N ASN A 30 -3.30 24.27 2.58
CA ASN A 30 -2.74 25.16 1.56
C ASN A 30 -1.27 25.53 1.78
N GLY A 31 -0.70 25.23 2.95
CA GLY A 31 0.67 25.58 3.33
C GLY A 31 0.92 27.08 3.52
N LEU A 32 -0.14 27.90 3.51
CA LEU A 32 -0.05 29.36 3.63
C LEU A 32 -0.16 29.77 5.10
N HIS A 33 0.96 30.16 5.70
CA HIS A 33 1.04 30.68 7.07
C HIS A 33 2.10 31.79 7.14
N ASP A 34 1.74 32.93 7.73
CA ASP A 34 2.63 34.06 8.06
C ASP A 34 3.63 34.48 6.96
N GLY A 35 3.22 34.43 5.69
CA GLY A 35 4.04 34.84 4.54
C GLY A 35 5.01 33.79 4.00
N TYR A 36 5.01 32.58 4.57
CA TYR A 36 5.73 31.40 4.08
C TYR A 36 4.76 30.42 3.38
N SER A 37 5.30 29.59 2.48
CA SER A 37 4.55 28.55 1.77
C SER A 37 5.22 27.19 1.97
N ASP A 38 4.94 26.54 3.10
CA ASP A 38 5.46 25.21 3.41
C ASP A 38 4.33 24.17 3.32
N MET A 39 4.49 23.18 2.44
CA MET A 39 3.51 22.11 2.26
C MET A 39 3.67 21.07 3.39
N LEU A 40 2.95 21.24 4.49
CA LEU A 40 3.03 20.38 5.67
C LEU A 40 2.77 18.89 5.38
N TRP A 41 1.98 18.56 4.36
CA TRP A 41 1.67 17.20 3.95
C TRP A 41 2.75 16.55 3.06
N TYR A 42 3.69 17.33 2.52
CA TYR A 42 4.75 16.87 1.63
C TYR A 42 6.12 16.98 2.32
N PRO A 43 6.99 15.96 2.25
CA PRO A 43 6.85 14.73 1.47
C PRO A 43 6.19 13.56 2.22
N GLU A 44 6.17 13.56 3.55
CA GLU A 44 5.95 12.37 4.36
C GLU A 44 4.56 11.72 4.16
N ILE A 45 3.49 12.44 4.48
CA ILE A 45 2.11 11.92 4.44
C ILE A 45 1.66 11.64 3.01
N PHE A 46 2.14 12.43 2.05
CA PHE A 46 1.92 12.17 0.63
C PHE A 46 2.41 10.78 0.25
N TRP A 47 3.67 10.45 0.54
CA TRP A 47 4.24 9.15 0.17
C TRP A 47 3.61 8.00 0.94
N ILE A 48 3.27 8.17 2.22
CA ILE A 48 2.55 7.14 2.99
C ILE A 48 1.18 6.87 2.36
N SER A 49 0.39 7.90 2.11
CA SER A 49 -0.97 7.76 1.55
C SER A 49 -0.93 7.14 0.15
N LEU A 50 0.00 7.59 -0.70
CA LEU A 50 0.18 7.03 -2.04
C LEU A 50 0.64 5.56 -2.01
N GLY A 51 1.55 5.22 -1.07
CA GLY A 51 1.97 3.85 -0.84
C GLY A 51 0.81 2.93 -0.43
N VAL A 52 -0.04 3.39 0.49
CA VAL A 52 -1.26 2.66 0.90
C VAL A 52 -2.20 2.46 -0.30
N ALA A 53 -2.42 3.48 -1.14
CA ALA A 53 -3.24 3.34 -2.34
C ALA A 53 -2.74 2.21 -3.26
N PHE A 54 -1.43 2.18 -3.55
CA PHE A 54 -0.84 1.16 -4.41
C PHE A 54 -0.84 -0.22 -3.76
N TRP A 55 -0.59 -0.31 -2.46
CA TRP A 55 -0.63 -1.56 -1.72
C TRP A 55 -2.03 -2.20 -1.73
N ILE A 56 -3.06 -1.41 -1.40
CA ILE A 56 -4.45 -1.88 -1.44
C ILE A 56 -4.88 -2.23 -2.87
N THR A 57 -4.48 -1.44 -3.87
CA THR A 57 -4.79 -1.78 -5.27
C THR A 57 -4.12 -3.09 -5.69
N ALA A 58 -2.86 -3.33 -5.30
CA ALA A 58 -2.16 -4.57 -5.59
C ALA A 58 -2.89 -5.77 -4.96
N PHE A 59 -3.33 -5.62 -3.72
CA PHE A 59 -4.11 -6.62 -3.01
C PHE A 59 -5.45 -6.93 -3.71
N ASP A 60 -6.22 -5.89 -4.04
CA ASP A 60 -7.55 -6.00 -4.64
C ASP A 60 -7.52 -6.66 -6.05
N ILE A 61 -6.51 -6.33 -6.87
CA ILE A 61 -6.33 -6.95 -8.19
C ILE A 61 -6.04 -8.46 -8.06
N ASN A 62 -5.31 -8.90 -7.04
CA ASN A 62 -5.03 -10.31 -6.82
C ASN A 62 -6.26 -11.07 -6.30
N TYR A 63 -7.16 -10.42 -5.58
CA TYR A 63 -8.45 -11.02 -5.21
C TYR A 63 -9.33 -11.23 -6.44
N ALA A 64 -9.46 -10.20 -7.28
CA ALA A 64 -10.22 -10.29 -8.52
C ALA A 64 -9.67 -11.34 -9.51
N ARG A 65 -8.38 -11.71 -9.40
CA ARG A 65 -7.78 -12.78 -10.20
C ARG A 65 -8.44 -14.14 -9.97
N LEU A 66 -9.00 -14.37 -8.79
CA LEU A 66 -9.58 -15.66 -8.42
C LEU A 66 -10.99 -15.85 -8.95
N ASP A 67 -11.64 -14.75 -9.35
CA ASP A 67 -13.01 -14.74 -9.85
C ASP A 67 -13.07 -14.56 -11.37
N ILE A 68 -11.97 -14.77 -12.12
CA ILE A 68 -11.89 -14.49 -13.57
C ILE A 68 -12.96 -15.23 -14.37
N GLU A 69 -13.11 -16.53 -14.13
CA GLU A 69 -14.06 -17.37 -14.86
C GLU A 69 -15.50 -16.91 -14.62
N ASN A 70 -15.86 -16.70 -13.36
CA ASN A 70 -17.18 -16.21 -12.97
C ASN A 70 -17.45 -14.79 -13.50
N ASP A 71 -16.48 -13.89 -13.41
CA ASP A 71 -16.58 -12.52 -13.94
C ASP A 71 -16.84 -12.52 -15.45
N ARG A 72 -16.19 -13.43 -16.19
CA ARG A 72 -16.40 -13.58 -17.64
C ARG A 72 -17.79 -14.10 -17.96
N GLU A 73 -18.28 -15.09 -17.21
CA GLU A 73 -19.62 -15.64 -17.40
C GLU A 73 -20.71 -14.61 -17.09
N GLN A 74 -20.51 -13.78 -16.07
CA GLN A 74 -21.45 -12.74 -15.64
C GLN A 74 -21.29 -11.41 -16.40
N GLY A 75 -20.31 -11.31 -17.31
CA GLY A 75 -20.04 -10.09 -18.07
C GLY A 75 -19.49 -8.93 -17.23
N ILE A 76 -18.88 -9.21 -16.07
CA ILE A 76 -18.28 -8.23 -15.17
C ILE A 76 -16.95 -7.75 -15.76
N HIS A 77 -16.78 -6.42 -15.87
CA HIS A 77 -15.57 -5.80 -16.41
C HIS A 77 -14.47 -5.64 -15.34
N SER A 78 -13.94 -6.75 -14.83
CA SER A 78 -12.75 -6.72 -13.95
C SER A 78 -11.45 -6.64 -14.78
N PHE A 79 -10.41 -6.03 -14.21
CA PHE A 79 -9.08 -5.94 -14.84
C PHE A 79 -8.56 -7.32 -15.29
N PRO A 80 -8.60 -8.38 -14.45
CA PRO A 80 -8.12 -9.69 -14.86
C PRO A 80 -9.02 -10.38 -15.90
N ALA A 81 -10.33 -10.16 -15.89
CA ALA A 81 -11.23 -10.68 -16.92
C ALA A 81 -10.90 -10.10 -18.31
N HIS A 82 -10.56 -8.81 -18.37
CA HIS A 82 -10.25 -8.08 -19.60
C HIS A 82 -8.82 -8.28 -20.13
N PHE A 83 -7.80 -8.20 -19.26
CA PHE A 83 -6.38 -8.25 -19.65
C PHE A 83 -5.71 -9.61 -19.42
N GLY A 84 -6.37 -10.53 -18.70
CA GLY A 84 -5.89 -11.87 -18.42
C GLY A 84 -4.83 -11.96 -17.32
N ILE A 85 -4.44 -13.19 -17.01
CA ILE A 85 -3.60 -13.54 -15.86
C ILE A 85 -2.19 -12.93 -15.94
N LYS A 86 -1.57 -12.91 -17.14
CA LYS A 86 -0.21 -12.38 -17.32
C LYS A 86 -0.13 -10.88 -17.04
N ALA A 87 -1.07 -10.10 -17.58
CA ALA A 87 -1.13 -8.66 -17.37
C ALA A 87 -1.44 -8.33 -15.90
N THR A 88 -2.38 -9.07 -15.30
CA THR A 88 -2.74 -8.99 -13.87
C THR A 88 -1.53 -9.20 -12.98
N ARG A 89 -0.76 -10.27 -13.21
CA ARG A 89 0.47 -10.55 -12.46
C ARG A 89 1.49 -9.41 -12.58
N ASN A 90 1.72 -8.93 -13.80
CA ASN A 90 2.68 -7.85 -14.03
C ASN A 90 2.23 -6.56 -13.33
N MET A 91 0.93 -6.23 -13.39
CA MET A 91 0.35 -5.07 -12.70
C MET A 91 0.51 -5.20 -11.18
N SER A 92 0.23 -6.37 -10.60
CA SER A 92 0.42 -6.62 -9.17
C SER A 92 1.87 -6.40 -8.73
N ILE A 93 2.85 -6.84 -9.54
CA ILE A 93 4.27 -6.60 -9.27
C ILE A 93 4.60 -5.11 -9.36
N ILE A 94 4.15 -4.42 -10.41
CA ILE A 94 4.38 -2.98 -10.60
C ILE A 94 3.82 -2.18 -9.43
N LEU A 95 2.58 -2.45 -9.03
CA LEU A 95 1.96 -1.79 -7.88
C LEU A 95 2.69 -2.13 -6.58
N THR A 96 3.21 -3.35 -6.46
CA THR A 96 3.99 -3.75 -5.28
C THR A 96 5.31 -2.99 -5.18
N VAL A 97 6.03 -2.88 -6.29
CA VAL A 97 7.24 -2.05 -6.38
C VAL A 97 6.91 -0.58 -6.13
N ALA A 98 5.79 -0.07 -6.66
CA ALA A 98 5.38 1.31 -6.48
C ALA A 98 5.12 1.65 -5.00
N TRP A 99 4.41 0.81 -4.24
CA TRP A 99 4.22 1.08 -2.81
C TRP A 99 5.50 0.92 -2.00
N ILE A 100 6.39 -0.02 -2.35
CA ILE A 100 7.72 -0.15 -1.71
C ILE A 100 8.51 1.15 -1.91
N LEU A 101 8.51 1.69 -3.13
CA LEU A 101 9.18 2.96 -3.42
C LEU A 101 8.56 4.11 -2.63
N CYS A 102 7.23 4.18 -2.52
CA CYS A 102 6.57 5.21 -1.72
C CYS A 102 6.96 5.12 -0.24
N PHE A 103 6.92 3.95 0.38
CA PHE A 103 7.32 3.79 1.78
C PHE A 103 8.83 3.96 1.99
N TYR A 104 9.65 3.66 0.98
CA TYR A 104 11.06 4.01 1.01
C TYR A 104 11.24 5.54 1.01
N GLN A 105 10.51 6.26 0.14
CA GLN A 105 10.55 7.71 0.07
C GLN A 105 10.08 8.37 1.36
N SER A 106 9.06 7.81 2.03
CA SER A 106 8.64 8.31 3.35
C SER A 106 9.71 8.08 4.42
N GLY A 107 10.45 6.97 4.36
CA GLY A 107 11.50 6.64 5.32
C GLY A 107 12.78 7.48 5.19
N ILE A 108 13.16 7.90 3.98
CA ILE A 108 14.39 8.69 3.76
C ILE A 108 14.21 10.19 4.00
N HIS A 109 12.99 10.72 3.86
CA HIS A 109 12.71 12.15 3.95
C HIS A 109 12.42 12.64 5.37
N ASN A 110 12.84 11.90 6.40
CA ASN A 110 12.73 12.35 7.78
C ASN A 110 13.68 13.56 7.96
N PRO A 111 13.19 14.81 8.01
CA PRO A 111 14.05 15.98 7.96
C PRO A 111 14.74 16.09 9.31
N SER A 112 16.03 15.73 9.32
CA SER A 112 17.09 16.46 10.02
C SER A 112 16.66 17.30 11.23
N ASP A 113 16.17 16.64 12.27
CA ASP A 113 16.41 17.09 13.62
C ASP A 113 17.58 16.27 14.15
N VAL A 114 18.59 16.93 14.71
CA VAL A 114 19.83 16.28 15.20
C VAL A 114 19.54 15.30 16.37
N ASN A 115 18.28 15.25 16.83
CA ASN A 115 17.72 14.32 17.81
C ASN A 115 16.50 13.53 17.28
N SER A 116 16.26 13.49 15.96
CA SER A 116 15.13 12.74 15.38
C SER A 116 15.39 11.25 15.50
N ASP A 117 14.53 10.55 16.25
CA ASP A 117 14.53 9.11 16.41
C ASP A 117 14.48 8.43 15.04
N TYR A 118 15.64 8.06 14.50
CA TYR A 118 15.73 7.36 13.23
C TYR A 118 15.03 6.00 13.40
N TYR A 119 14.13 5.64 12.47
CA TYR A 119 13.47 4.34 12.44
C TYR A 119 14.22 3.41 11.47
N PRO A 120 15.40 2.86 11.84
CA PRO A 120 16.25 2.13 10.90
C PRO A 120 15.52 0.92 10.31
N TYR A 121 14.61 0.33 11.08
CA TYR A 121 13.90 -0.89 10.72
C TYR A 121 12.82 -0.65 9.65
N TRP A 122 12.31 0.57 9.47
CA TRP A 122 11.22 0.85 8.53
C TRP A 122 11.55 0.42 7.10
N ILE A 123 12.75 0.78 6.62
CA ILE A 123 13.20 0.46 5.26
C ILE A 123 13.39 -1.05 5.10
N TYR A 124 14.04 -1.70 6.07
CA TYR A 124 14.30 -3.15 6.02
C TYR A 124 12.99 -3.96 6.05
N VAL A 125 12.05 -3.56 6.91
CA VAL A 125 10.72 -4.19 7.01
C VAL A 125 9.91 -3.97 5.74
N THR A 126 9.92 -2.76 5.17
CA THR A 126 9.25 -2.44 3.90
C THR A 126 9.74 -3.36 2.78
N LEU A 127 11.06 -3.52 2.63
CA LEU A 127 11.64 -4.40 1.62
C LEU A 127 11.29 -5.87 1.87
N LEU A 128 11.42 -6.34 3.11
CA LEU A 128 11.13 -7.71 3.49
C LEU A 128 9.66 -8.06 3.23
N MET A 129 8.73 -7.22 3.65
CA MET A 129 7.30 -7.42 3.44
C MET A 129 6.91 -7.24 1.97
N GLY A 130 7.58 -6.33 1.25
CA GLY A 130 7.43 -6.18 -0.19
C GLY A 130 7.77 -7.45 -0.94
N ILE A 131 8.92 -8.06 -0.63
CA ILE A 131 9.34 -9.35 -1.20
C ILE A 131 8.34 -10.45 -0.84
N ALA A 132 7.89 -10.52 0.42
CA ALA A 132 6.89 -11.50 0.84
C ALA A 132 5.58 -11.38 0.03
N ASN A 133 5.08 -10.16 -0.19
CA ASN A 133 3.90 -9.93 -1.01
C ASN A 133 4.12 -10.34 -2.48
N ILE A 134 5.26 -10.00 -3.08
CA ILE A 134 5.59 -10.43 -4.45
C ILE A 134 5.58 -11.96 -4.53
N ILE A 135 6.27 -12.64 -3.61
CA ILE A 135 6.34 -14.12 -3.60
C ILE A 135 4.94 -14.73 -3.53
N VAL A 136 4.07 -14.23 -2.65
CA VAL A 136 2.70 -14.72 -2.56
C VAL A 136 1.93 -14.45 -3.85
N MET A 137 1.96 -13.21 -4.35
CA MET A 137 1.23 -12.78 -5.56
C MET A 137 1.71 -13.47 -6.85
N THR A 138 2.96 -13.97 -6.90
CA THR A 138 3.48 -14.67 -8.07
C THR A 138 3.53 -16.18 -7.92
N VAL A 139 4.16 -16.69 -6.85
CA VAL A 139 4.45 -18.12 -6.70
C VAL A 139 3.20 -18.86 -6.25
N LYS A 140 2.58 -18.42 -5.14
CA LYS A 140 1.37 -19.06 -4.61
C LYS A 140 0.16 -18.89 -5.52
N ALA A 141 0.10 -17.77 -6.24
CA ALA A 141 -0.97 -17.54 -7.20
C ALA A 141 -0.91 -18.47 -8.42
N ASN A 142 0.26 -19.02 -8.78
CA ASN A 142 0.37 -19.98 -9.89
C ASN A 142 -0.16 -21.38 -9.53
N THR A 143 -0.12 -21.74 -8.24
CA THR A 143 -0.64 -23.02 -7.74
C THR A 143 -2.11 -22.94 -7.33
N ALA A 144 -2.72 -21.74 -7.38
CA ALA A 144 -4.07 -21.49 -6.87
C ALA A 144 -5.20 -21.94 -7.82
N HIS A 145 -4.89 -22.35 -9.06
CA HIS A 145 -5.89 -22.74 -10.06
C HIS A 145 -6.18 -24.26 -10.09
N ASP A 146 -5.46 -25.05 -9.29
CA ASP A 146 -5.51 -26.51 -9.38
C ASP A 146 -6.70 -27.12 -8.62
N SER A 147 -7.18 -26.47 -7.55
CA SER A 147 -8.38 -26.88 -6.81
C SER A 147 -9.03 -25.72 -6.04
N GLU A 148 -10.31 -25.88 -5.64
CA GLU A 148 -11.02 -24.90 -4.78
C GLU A 148 -10.30 -24.71 -3.43
N ASN A 149 -9.69 -25.77 -2.89
CA ASN A 149 -8.90 -25.69 -1.67
C ASN A 149 -7.63 -24.85 -1.87
N ASP A 150 -6.92 -25.03 -2.99
CA ASP A 150 -5.71 -24.24 -3.29
C ASP A 150 -6.05 -22.75 -3.47
N MET A 151 -7.21 -22.45 -4.05
CA MET A 151 -7.72 -21.09 -4.17
C MET A 151 -8.00 -20.45 -2.80
N ARG A 152 -8.69 -21.17 -1.90
CA ARG A 152 -8.97 -20.70 -0.53
C ARG A 152 -7.70 -20.53 0.31
N ASP A 153 -6.73 -21.42 0.15
CA ASP A 153 -5.43 -21.32 0.79
C ASP A 153 -4.67 -20.09 0.29
N TYR A 154 -4.69 -19.84 -1.01
CA TYR A 154 -4.09 -18.64 -1.59
C TYR A 154 -4.76 -17.36 -1.07
N GLN A 155 -6.09 -17.29 -1.02
CA GLN A 155 -6.83 -16.13 -0.45
C GLN A 155 -6.40 -15.87 0.99
N THR A 156 -6.33 -16.93 1.80
CA THR A 156 -5.96 -16.84 3.21
C THR A 156 -4.52 -16.36 3.38
N ILE A 157 -3.58 -16.90 2.60
CA ILE A 157 -2.17 -16.51 2.63
C ILE A 157 -2.03 -15.06 2.17
N LEU A 158 -2.66 -14.68 1.05
CA LEU A 158 -2.65 -13.31 0.52
C LEU A 158 -3.18 -12.31 1.55
N PHE A 159 -4.33 -12.60 2.17
CA PHE A 159 -4.90 -11.77 3.23
C PHE A 159 -3.97 -11.63 4.42
N ARG A 160 -3.48 -12.74 4.96
CA ARG A 160 -2.62 -12.74 6.15
C ARG A 160 -1.29 -12.04 5.89
N THR A 161 -0.65 -12.28 4.75
CA THR A 161 0.60 -11.61 4.37
C THR A 161 0.39 -10.11 4.23
N SER A 162 -0.70 -9.68 3.58
CA SER A 162 -1.04 -8.26 3.47
C SER A 162 -1.31 -7.67 4.85
N MET A 163 -2.22 -8.22 5.64
CA MET A 163 -2.52 -7.75 7.01
C MET A 163 -1.27 -7.67 7.89
N LEU A 164 -0.41 -8.70 7.89
CA LEU A 164 0.84 -8.71 8.63
C LEU A 164 1.81 -7.61 8.17
N THR A 165 1.77 -7.22 6.89
CA THR A 165 2.58 -6.09 6.37
C THR A 165 2.28 -4.82 7.15
N GLY A 166 1.00 -4.51 7.35
CA GLY A 166 0.58 -3.34 8.15
C GLY A 166 1.06 -3.42 9.60
N TRP A 167 0.86 -4.55 10.27
CA TRP A 167 1.27 -4.70 11.67
C TRP A 167 2.78 -4.65 11.87
N ILE A 168 3.57 -5.27 10.99
CA ILE A 168 5.03 -5.28 11.11
C ILE A 168 5.59 -3.89 10.79
N LEU A 169 5.02 -3.17 9.81
CA LEU A 169 5.38 -1.77 9.53
C LEU A 169 5.10 -0.88 10.74
N LEU A 170 3.92 -0.99 11.36
CA LEU A 170 3.61 -0.24 12.58
C LEU A 170 4.53 -0.61 13.75
N LEU A 171 4.83 -1.89 13.95
CA LEU A 171 5.76 -2.34 14.99
C LEU A 171 7.16 -1.77 14.78
N SER A 172 7.59 -1.62 13.52
CA SER A 172 8.91 -1.05 13.20
C SER A 172 9.05 0.41 13.60
N LEU A 173 7.94 1.15 13.70
CA LEU A 173 7.89 2.53 14.20
C LEU A 173 7.95 2.59 15.74
N SER A 174 7.61 1.51 16.44
CA SER A 174 7.64 1.47 17.91
C SER A 174 9.04 1.21 18.48
N VAL A 175 10.00 0.79 17.65
CA VAL A 175 11.37 0.48 18.06
C VAL A 175 12.29 1.63 17.65
N LYS A 176 12.63 2.47 18.63
CA LYS A 176 13.58 3.58 18.51
C LYS A 176 14.96 3.12 18.98
N LEU A 177 16.03 3.58 18.32
CA LEU A 177 17.42 3.38 18.73
C LEU A 177 17.95 4.61 19.45
#